data_AF-A0A377NFK5-F1
#
_entry.id   AF-A0A377NFK5-F1
#
_cell.length_a   1.000
_cell.length_b   1.000
_cell.length_c   1.000
_cell.angle_alpha   90.00
_cell.angle_beta   90.00
_cell.angle_gamma   90.00
#
_symmetry.space_group_name_H-M   'P 1'
#
loop_
_entity.id
_entity.type
_entity.pdbx_description
1 polymer ?
#
loop_
_entity_poly.entity_id
_entity_poly.type
_entity_poly.pdbx_seq_one_letter_code
_entity_poly.pdbx_strand_id
1 'polypeptide(L)'
;MMHCSGKITFLNKPNYYYRVRGDGSSTTNTQWEKKEKYSNVLEYGLLAMLQNYHLEQKGKVPRFAQRTALYFLIQYFNRILNNPQSIGFLDTHEKEKFLKNLDDIFFYIDDKEILKFNLLGAWFFHKIGMQALFKSGEGYNFQIAYVKNHDAYKKEVQISYFCNEYSLEEIRINNKNVVPIHIQTMKHDFLGRIFYERLLWVKYDDLKDIMSVKLHENTEISIIGKSFKKDVSIGEINNIFLNKSPTRDEDVNTWLFMDSDTRADDNAEHLYRYVKNQQPQINAFFALRKNSKDWERLRSEGFNLVDFESDKFDIIYDRAAVLLSSHIDRCFTSYNGKYSLANKKFIFLQHGVTKDNISQWLNNTCRIDGILTSTYKEYFSFSNKDSLYNFDTRNVLLTGMPRYDNLSLPSESLNKSAILIMPTWRKELAGKTLKNTSTRSYNKEFKESEYFSKWQEVIKSKNYKKYM
;
A
#
# COMPACT_ATOMS: atom_id res chain seq x y z
N MET A 1 -14.68 -36.47 9.18
CA MET A 1 -16.13 -36.22 8.99
C MET A 1 -16.85 -37.46 8.39
N MET A 2 -16.36 -38.69 8.63
CA MET A 2 -16.84 -39.90 7.94
C MET A 2 -17.49 -40.96 8.85
N HIS A 3 -17.97 -40.57 10.03
CA HIS A 3 -18.86 -41.41 10.84
C HIS A 3 -20.14 -40.69 11.27
N CYS A 4 -20.60 -39.72 10.48
CA CYS A 4 -21.99 -39.27 10.56
C CYS A 4 -22.79 -40.04 9.51
N SER A 5 -23.69 -40.92 9.94
CA SER A 5 -24.65 -41.67 9.11
C SER A 5 -25.76 -40.79 8.53
N GLY A 6 -25.39 -39.59 8.05
CA GLY A 6 -26.31 -38.61 7.49
C GLY A 6 -26.36 -38.65 5.97
N LYS A 7 -27.55 -38.43 5.40
CA LYS A 7 -27.70 -38.15 3.97
C LYS A 7 -27.29 -36.70 3.71
N ILE A 8 -26.31 -36.47 2.82
CA ILE A 8 -25.89 -35.13 2.39
C ILE A 8 -26.55 -34.82 1.04
N THR A 9 -27.12 -33.62 0.90
CA THR A 9 -27.65 -33.10 -0.37
C THR A 9 -26.92 -31.82 -0.73
N PHE A 10 -26.45 -31.71 -1.97
CA PHE A 10 -25.82 -30.49 -2.49
C PHE A 10 -26.83 -29.72 -3.35
N LEU A 11 -27.08 -28.46 -3.00
CA LEU A 11 -27.96 -27.58 -3.76
C LEU A 11 -27.15 -26.86 -4.85
N ASN A 12 -27.69 -26.78 -6.07
CA ASN A 12 -27.05 -26.07 -7.19
C ASN A 12 -27.04 -24.54 -6.99
N LYS A 13 -27.99 -24.00 -6.22
CA LYS A 13 -28.11 -22.56 -5.91
C LYS A 13 -28.41 -22.36 -4.42
N PRO A 14 -27.42 -22.52 -3.53
CA PRO A 14 -27.63 -22.33 -2.10
C PRO A 14 -27.70 -20.84 -1.74
N ASN A 15 -28.62 -20.50 -0.83
CA ASN A 15 -28.60 -19.21 -0.13
C ASN A 15 -27.88 -19.40 1.21
N TYR A 16 -26.80 -18.65 1.44
CA TYR A 16 -26.05 -18.70 2.69
C TYR A 16 -26.51 -17.58 3.63
N TYR A 17 -27.03 -17.97 4.80
CA TYR A 17 -27.43 -17.03 5.84
C TYR A 17 -26.36 -16.98 6.94
N TYR A 18 -25.67 -15.84 7.03
CA TYR A 18 -24.71 -15.58 8.10
C TYR A 18 -25.41 -14.89 9.27
N ARG A 19 -25.36 -15.50 10.45
CA ARG A 19 -25.86 -14.89 11.68
C ARG A 19 -24.74 -14.13 12.37
N VAL A 20 -24.90 -12.81 12.47
CA VAL A 20 -24.03 -11.92 13.23
C VAL A 20 -24.83 -11.18 14.29
N ARG A 21 -24.18 -10.85 15.42
CA ARG A 21 -24.79 -10.04 16.49
C ARG A 21 -24.46 -8.57 16.24
N GLY A 22 -25.43 -7.68 16.47
CA GLY A 22 -25.30 -6.24 16.20
C GLY A 22 -24.30 -5.52 17.09
N ASP A 23 -23.99 -6.09 18.25
CA ASP A 23 -22.98 -5.62 19.21
C ASP A 23 -21.54 -6.06 18.86
N GLY A 24 -21.35 -6.79 17.75
CA GLY A 24 -20.04 -7.29 17.36
C GLY A 24 -19.59 -8.56 18.07
N SER A 25 -20.32 -9.11 19.05
CA SER A 25 -19.87 -10.23 19.90
C SER A 25 -20.01 -11.63 19.29
N SER A 26 -20.30 -11.73 17.99
CA SER A 26 -20.49 -13.03 17.33
C SER A 26 -19.17 -13.79 17.14
N THR A 27 -19.23 -15.11 17.05
CA THR A 27 -18.06 -15.95 16.74
C THR A 27 -17.39 -15.51 15.43
N THR A 28 -18.18 -15.17 14.40
CA THR A 28 -17.66 -14.69 13.11
C THR A 28 -16.80 -13.45 13.27
N ASN A 29 -17.18 -12.53 14.15
CA ASN A 29 -16.48 -11.28 14.37
C ASN A 29 -15.25 -11.45 15.26
N THR A 30 -15.34 -12.31 16.27
CA THR A 30 -14.32 -12.45 17.33
C THR A 30 -13.34 -13.60 17.11
N GLN A 31 -13.50 -14.38 16.04
CA GLN A 31 -12.69 -15.58 15.81
C GLN A 31 -11.21 -15.28 15.64
N TRP A 32 -10.83 -14.08 15.17
CA TRP A 32 -9.44 -13.77 14.87
C TRP A 32 -8.62 -13.38 16.10
N GLU A 33 -9.31 -13.06 17.20
CA GLU A 33 -8.73 -12.74 18.50
C GLU A 33 -8.61 -14.00 19.39
N LYS A 34 -9.08 -15.16 18.92
CA LYS A 34 -9.08 -16.42 19.67
C LYS A 34 -7.87 -17.29 19.33
N LYS A 35 -7.16 -17.80 20.35
CA LYS A 35 -5.99 -18.67 20.20
C LYS A 35 -6.32 -19.96 19.44
N GLU A 36 -7.52 -20.51 19.67
CA GLU A 36 -8.02 -21.74 19.04
C GLU A 36 -8.15 -21.63 17.51
N LYS A 37 -8.27 -20.41 16.97
CA LYS A 37 -8.28 -20.17 15.53
C LYS A 37 -6.94 -20.52 14.89
N TYR A 38 -5.83 -20.39 15.62
CA TYR A 38 -4.47 -20.63 15.14
C TYR A 38 -3.94 -22.01 15.55
N SER A 39 -4.71 -22.76 16.35
CA SER A 39 -4.40 -24.13 16.77
C SER A 39 -5.52 -25.10 16.37
N ASN A 40 -6.56 -25.23 17.21
CA ASN A 40 -7.60 -26.26 17.12
C ASN A 40 -8.29 -26.34 15.75
N VAL A 41 -8.59 -25.19 15.12
CA VAL A 41 -9.24 -25.15 13.80
C VAL A 41 -8.36 -25.80 12.72
N LEU A 42 -7.05 -25.65 12.82
CA LEU A 42 -6.10 -26.22 11.87
C LEU A 42 -5.86 -27.69 12.19
N GLU A 43 -5.61 -28.02 13.46
CA GLU A 43 -5.27 -29.37 13.92
C GLU A 43 -6.46 -30.34 13.76
N TYR A 44 -7.60 -30.05 14.40
CA TYR A 44 -8.77 -30.93 14.40
C TYR A 44 -9.70 -30.72 13.20
N GLY A 45 -9.54 -29.60 12.49
CA GLY A 45 -10.32 -29.28 11.29
C GLY A 45 -9.59 -29.67 10.01
N LEU A 46 -8.65 -28.83 9.58
CA LEU A 46 -8.01 -28.95 8.26
C LEU A 46 -7.06 -30.15 8.18
N LEU A 47 -6.11 -30.27 9.12
CA LEU A 47 -5.09 -31.31 9.12
C LEU A 47 -5.73 -32.69 9.27
N ALA A 48 -6.60 -32.87 10.26
CA ALA A 48 -7.35 -34.11 10.45
C ALA A 48 -8.18 -34.49 9.20
N MET A 49 -8.83 -33.53 8.52
CA MET A 49 -9.55 -33.80 7.28
C MET A 49 -8.60 -34.34 6.19
N LEU A 50 -7.46 -33.68 5.98
CA LEU A 50 -6.50 -34.03 4.93
C LEU A 50 -5.85 -35.40 5.21
N GLN A 51 -5.45 -35.66 6.46
CA GLN A 51 -4.91 -36.95 6.90
C GLN A 51 -5.89 -38.10 6.68
N ASN A 52 -7.17 -37.91 7.05
CA ASN A 52 -8.19 -38.94 6.85
C ASN A 52 -8.35 -39.29 5.37
N TYR A 53 -8.48 -38.29 4.49
CA TYR A 53 -8.55 -38.55 3.05
C TYR A 53 -7.29 -39.24 2.53
N HIS A 54 -6.11 -38.80 2.97
CA HIS A 54 -4.85 -39.42 2.58
C HIS A 54 -4.81 -40.92 2.95
N LEU A 55 -5.25 -41.27 4.16
CA LEU A 55 -5.31 -42.65 4.63
C LEU A 55 -6.34 -43.48 3.85
N GLU A 56 -7.57 -42.99 3.72
CA GLU A 56 -8.68 -43.69 3.07
C GLU A 56 -8.45 -43.89 1.56
N GLN A 57 -7.76 -42.95 0.91
CA GLN A 57 -7.55 -42.94 -0.54
C GLN A 57 -6.14 -43.41 -0.94
N LYS A 58 -5.52 -44.27 -0.12
CA LYS A 58 -4.21 -44.91 -0.40
C LYS A 58 -3.11 -43.90 -0.76
N GLY A 59 -2.96 -42.86 0.05
CA GLY A 59 -1.92 -41.85 -0.07
C GLY A 59 -2.28 -40.64 -0.94
N LYS A 60 -3.53 -40.52 -1.40
CA LYS A 60 -3.98 -39.38 -2.21
C LYS A 60 -4.93 -38.48 -1.44
N VAL A 61 -4.84 -37.16 -1.66
CA VAL A 61 -5.82 -36.21 -1.13
C VAL A 61 -6.66 -35.66 -2.27
N PRO A 62 -8.00 -35.81 -2.26
CA PRO A 62 -8.86 -35.30 -3.32
C PRO A 62 -8.73 -33.79 -3.49
N ARG A 63 -8.82 -33.34 -4.75
CA ARG A 63 -8.71 -31.91 -5.14
C ARG A 63 -9.64 -31.00 -4.32
N PHE A 64 -10.87 -31.41 -4.06
CA PHE A 64 -11.81 -30.59 -3.31
C PHE A 64 -11.34 -30.37 -1.87
N ALA A 65 -10.78 -31.38 -1.21
CA ALA A 65 -10.28 -31.28 0.17
C ALA A 65 -9.07 -30.34 0.24
N GLN A 66 -8.13 -30.45 -0.70
CA GLN A 66 -7.00 -29.53 -0.82
C GLN A 66 -7.48 -28.08 -1.02
N ARG A 67 -8.47 -27.86 -1.91
CA ARG A 67 -9.04 -26.52 -2.17
C ARG A 67 -9.83 -25.97 -1.00
N THR A 68 -10.52 -26.83 -0.23
CA THR A 68 -11.17 -26.44 1.01
C THR A 68 -10.12 -25.95 2.00
N ALA A 69 -8.99 -26.66 2.18
CA ALA A 69 -7.91 -26.18 3.02
C ALA A 69 -7.37 -24.81 2.54
N LEU A 70 -7.05 -24.67 1.25
CA LEU A 70 -6.58 -23.40 0.67
C LEU A 70 -7.56 -22.23 0.90
N TYR A 71 -8.86 -22.49 0.83
CA TYR A 71 -9.90 -21.49 1.12
C TYR A 71 -9.85 -20.96 2.56
N PHE A 72 -9.49 -21.79 3.54
CA PHE A 72 -9.28 -21.32 4.90
C PHE A 72 -7.91 -20.64 5.05
N LEU A 73 -6.85 -21.24 4.49
CA LEU A 73 -5.48 -20.77 4.64
C LEU A 73 -5.24 -19.38 4.06
N ILE A 74 -5.83 -19.05 2.90
CA ILE A 74 -5.66 -17.72 2.27
C ILE A 74 -6.08 -16.58 3.19
N GLN A 75 -7.06 -16.80 4.07
CA GLN A 75 -7.51 -15.77 5.01
C GLN A 75 -6.46 -15.47 6.08
N TYR A 76 -5.67 -16.46 6.51
CA TYR A 76 -4.53 -16.24 7.41
C TYR A 76 -3.43 -15.45 6.69
N PHE A 77 -3.11 -15.79 5.44
CA PHE A 77 -2.16 -15.02 4.62
C PHE A 77 -2.60 -13.55 4.48
N ASN A 78 -3.85 -13.30 4.11
CA ASN A 78 -4.38 -11.94 3.97
C ASN A 78 -4.30 -11.12 5.27
N ARG A 79 -4.35 -11.77 6.45
CA ARG A 79 -4.33 -11.09 7.75
C ARG A 79 -2.91 -10.87 8.29
N ILE A 80 -2.05 -11.87 8.16
CA ILE A 80 -0.78 -11.99 8.89
C ILE A 80 0.42 -11.55 8.04
N LEU A 81 0.36 -11.78 6.73
CA LEU A 81 1.47 -11.45 5.84
C LEU A 81 1.82 -9.95 5.93
N ASN A 82 3.08 -9.65 6.19
CA ASN A 82 3.59 -8.30 6.46
C ASN A 82 2.89 -7.56 7.63
N ASN A 83 2.25 -8.30 8.54
CA ASN A 83 1.49 -7.76 9.66
C ASN A 83 1.61 -8.64 10.93
N PRO A 84 2.82 -8.76 11.52
CA PRO A 84 3.05 -9.60 12.70
C PRO A 84 2.24 -9.15 13.93
N GLN A 85 1.87 -7.86 14.01
CA GLN A 85 1.05 -7.30 15.08
C GLN A 85 -0.37 -7.90 15.12
N SER A 86 -0.89 -8.40 13.98
CA SER A 86 -2.23 -9.01 13.89
C SER A 86 -2.44 -10.23 14.79
N ILE A 87 -1.35 -10.84 15.22
CA ILE A 87 -1.28 -12.01 16.11
C ILE A 87 -0.34 -11.75 17.29
N GLY A 88 -0.16 -10.49 17.67
CA GLY A 88 0.70 -10.08 18.79
C GLY A 88 0.27 -10.65 20.15
N PHE A 89 -0.99 -11.09 20.26
CA PHE A 89 -1.54 -11.72 21.47
C PHE A 89 -1.16 -13.21 21.63
N LEU A 90 -0.56 -13.83 20.61
CA LEU A 90 -0.01 -15.18 20.70
C LEU A 90 1.41 -15.14 21.27
N ASP A 91 1.74 -16.07 22.16
CA ASP A 91 3.11 -16.26 22.63
C ASP A 91 4.00 -16.99 21.60
N THR A 92 5.28 -17.12 21.91
CA THR A 92 6.26 -17.74 21.00
C THR A 92 5.93 -19.21 20.69
N HIS A 93 5.56 -19.99 21.71
CA HIS A 93 5.24 -21.41 21.54
C HIS A 93 3.97 -21.61 20.71
N GLU A 94 2.97 -20.75 20.90
CA GLU A 94 1.74 -20.74 20.11
C GLU A 94 1.99 -20.41 18.64
N LYS A 95 2.89 -19.46 18.36
CA LYS A 95 3.29 -19.12 16.98
C LYS A 95 4.05 -20.25 16.31
N GLU A 96 4.95 -20.91 17.03
CA GLU A 96 5.67 -22.09 16.54
C GLU A 96 4.72 -23.26 16.24
N LYS A 97 3.77 -23.54 17.15
CA LYS A 97 2.74 -24.57 16.92
C LYS A 97 1.87 -24.23 15.71
N PHE A 98 1.49 -22.96 15.55
CA PHE A 98 0.73 -22.52 14.39
C PHE A 98 1.50 -22.74 13.08
N LEU A 99 2.78 -22.34 13.03
CA LEU A 99 3.65 -22.60 11.86
C LEU A 99 3.78 -24.10 11.55
N LYS A 100 4.01 -24.93 12.56
CA LYS A 100 4.08 -26.39 12.40
C LYS A 100 2.78 -26.96 11.80
N ASN A 101 1.63 -26.53 12.30
CA ASN A 101 0.34 -26.96 11.75
C ASN A 101 0.19 -26.57 10.27
N LEU A 102 0.70 -25.39 9.88
CA LEU A 102 0.70 -24.99 8.47
C LEU A 102 1.60 -25.88 7.62
N ASP A 103 2.81 -26.22 8.08
CA ASP A 103 3.69 -27.17 7.39
C ASP A 103 3.00 -28.52 7.16
N ASP A 104 2.44 -29.07 8.24
CA ASP A 104 1.76 -30.36 8.22
C ASP A 104 0.57 -30.33 7.24
N ILE A 105 -0.15 -29.20 7.15
CA ILE A 105 -1.26 -29.03 6.20
C ILE A 105 -0.75 -28.91 4.75
N PHE A 106 0.26 -28.07 4.49
CA PHE A 106 0.79 -27.84 3.14
C PHE A 106 1.50 -29.07 2.57
N PHE A 107 1.99 -29.97 3.42
CA PHE A 107 2.45 -31.29 2.99
C PHE A 107 1.39 -32.05 2.16
N TYR A 108 0.12 -31.97 2.55
CA TYR A 108 -1.00 -32.64 1.88
C TYR A 108 -1.62 -31.86 0.71
N ILE A 109 -1.08 -30.69 0.37
CA ILE A 109 -1.57 -29.83 -0.72
C ILE A 109 -0.57 -29.87 -1.87
N ASP A 110 -1.04 -30.23 -3.06
CA ASP A 110 -0.23 -30.25 -4.27
C ASP A 110 0.07 -28.82 -4.75
N ASP A 111 1.30 -28.55 -5.19
CA ASP A 111 1.72 -27.26 -5.76
C ASP A 111 0.81 -26.78 -6.90
N LYS A 112 0.39 -27.71 -7.78
CA LYS A 112 -0.52 -27.41 -8.88
C LYS A 112 -1.88 -26.87 -8.41
N GLU A 113 -2.36 -27.29 -7.24
CA GLU A 113 -3.64 -26.82 -6.71
C GLU A 113 -3.50 -25.44 -6.06
N ILE A 114 -2.36 -25.13 -5.45
CA ILE A 114 -2.02 -23.76 -5.01
C ILE A 114 -2.08 -22.81 -6.22
N LEU A 115 -1.38 -23.17 -7.31
CA LEU A 115 -1.34 -22.34 -8.52
C LEU A 115 -2.71 -22.13 -9.18
N LYS A 116 -3.58 -23.15 -9.15
CA LYS A 116 -4.93 -23.13 -9.76
C LYS A 116 -6.02 -22.58 -8.84
N PHE A 117 -5.70 -22.15 -7.62
CA PHE A 117 -6.67 -21.62 -6.67
C PHE A 117 -6.89 -20.11 -6.88
N ASN A 118 -8.13 -19.67 -7.12
CA ASN A 118 -8.44 -18.27 -7.50
C ASN A 118 -9.58 -17.65 -6.67
N LEU A 119 -9.85 -18.16 -5.47
CA LEU A 119 -10.91 -17.64 -4.59
C LEU A 119 -10.35 -16.69 -3.52
N LEU A 120 -11.23 -15.85 -2.95
CA LEU A 120 -10.92 -14.96 -1.81
C LEU A 120 -9.68 -14.06 -2.01
N GLY A 121 -9.43 -13.61 -3.24
CA GLY A 121 -8.28 -12.75 -3.53
C GLY A 121 -6.93 -13.47 -3.50
N ALA A 122 -6.90 -14.78 -3.71
CA ALA A 122 -5.67 -15.55 -3.90
C ALA A 122 -4.97 -15.20 -5.24
N TRP A 123 -4.40 -14.00 -5.32
CA TRP A 123 -3.55 -13.56 -6.43
C TRP A 123 -2.26 -14.38 -6.52
N PHE A 124 -1.55 -14.25 -7.64
CA PHE A 124 -0.26 -14.93 -7.87
C PHE A 124 0.76 -14.69 -6.77
N PHE A 125 0.80 -13.46 -6.23
CA PHE A 125 1.58 -13.10 -5.04
C PHE A 125 1.39 -14.09 -3.87
N HIS A 126 0.14 -14.38 -3.50
CA HIS A 126 -0.16 -15.30 -2.41
C HIS A 126 0.22 -16.73 -2.75
N LYS A 127 0.09 -17.14 -4.01
CA LYS A 127 0.44 -18.49 -4.47
C LYS A 127 1.94 -18.72 -4.36
N ILE A 128 2.74 -17.77 -4.85
CA ILE A 128 4.20 -17.83 -4.71
C ILE A 128 4.59 -17.77 -3.24
N GLY A 129 3.97 -16.91 -2.42
CA GLY A 129 4.21 -16.89 -0.98
C GLY A 129 3.93 -18.25 -0.32
N MET A 130 2.78 -18.88 -0.59
CA MET A 130 2.45 -20.20 -0.05
C MET A 130 3.48 -21.26 -0.46
N GLN A 131 3.89 -21.27 -1.73
CA GLN A 131 4.87 -22.24 -2.22
C GLN A 131 6.26 -21.97 -1.64
N ALA A 132 6.73 -20.73 -1.66
CA ALA A 132 8.04 -20.35 -1.14
C ALA A 132 8.19 -20.65 0.36
N LEU A 133 7.13 -20.44 1.14
CA LEU A 133 7.19 -20.53 2.60
C LEU A 133 6.90 -21.92 3.16
N PHE A 134 6.20 -22.79 2.41
CA PHE A 134 5.68 -24.07 2.91
C PHE A 134 5.90 -25.26 1.97
N LYS A 135 6.51 -25.08 0.79
CA LYS A 135 6.80 -26.15 -0.18
C LYS A 135 8.29 -26.16 -0.52
N SER A 136 8.79 -27.30 -0.99
CA SER A 136 10.21 -27.50 -1.37
C SER A 136 10.63 -26.68 -2.60
N GLY A 137 9.66 -26.17 -3.36
CA GLY A 137 9.92 -25.39 -4.57
C GLY A 137 10.23 -26.22 -5.82
N GLU A 138 10.09 -27.53 -5.78
CA GLU A 138 10.33 -28.39 -6.95
C GLU A 138 9.21 -28.32 -8.01
N GLY A 139 8.13 -27.57 -7.74
CA GLY A 139 6.95 -27.46 -8.61
C GLY A 139 6.97 -26.28 -9.60
N TYR A 140 8.06 -25.51 -9.69
CA TYR A 140 8.08 -24.30 -10.51
C TYR A 140 8.40 -24.61 -11.95
N ASN A 141 7.46 -24.32 -12.86
CA ASN A 141 7.76 -24.09 -14.28
C ASN A 141 7.11 -22.82 -14.83
N PHE A 142 6.53 -21.97 -13.97
CA PHE A 142 5.75 -20.79 -14.37
C PHE A 142 6.03 -19.58 -13.48
N GLN A 143 6.28 -18.43 -14.12
CA GLN A 143 6.42 -17.13 -13.48
C GLN A 143 5.66 -16.03 -14.20
N ILE A 144 5.37 -14.95 -13.47
CA ILE A 144 4.80 -13.73 -14.03
C ILE A 144 5.75 -12.58 -13.71
N ALA A 145 6.25 -11.92 -14.77
CA ALA A 145 6.91 -10.64 -14.71
C ALA A 145 5.86 -9.53 -14.82
N TYR A 146 5.61 -8.81 -13.73
CA TYR A 146 4.67 -7.70 -13.70
C TYR A 146 5.33 -6.41 -14.16
N VAL A 147 4.79 -5.77 -15.19
CA VAL A 147 5.13 -4.36 -15.45
C VAL A 147 4.35 -3.50 -14.49
N LYS A 148 5.02 -2.98 -13.46
CA LYS A 148 4.43 -2.18 -12.38
C LYS A 148 4.32 -0.70 -12.75
N ASN A 149 5.28 -0.19 -13.52
CA ASN A 149 5.39 1.22 -13.84
C ASN A 149 6.12 1.44 -15.17
N HIS A 150 5.88 2.58 -15.79
CA HIS A 150 6.56 3.04 -16.99
C HIS A 150 6.86 4.53 -16.84
N ASP A 151 8.13 4.90 -16.95
CA ASP A 151 8.60 6.28 -16.89
C ASP A 151 9.04 6.69 -18.31
N ALA A 152 8.10 7.29 -19.06
CA ALA A 152 8.37 7.73 -20.42
C ALA A 152 9.44 8.83 -20.49
N TYR A 153 9.55 9.67 -19.45
CA TYR A 153 10.54 10.75 -19.37
C TYR A 153 11.95 10.21 -19.19
N LYS A 154 12.13 9.26 -18.26
CA LYS A 154 13.44 8.61 -18.03
C LYS A 154 13.76 7.50 -19.03
N LYS A 155 12.76 7.09 -19.82
CA LYS A 155 12.78 5.92 -20.70
C LYS A 155 13.09 4.63 -19.95
N GLU A 156 12.29 4.36 -18.92
CA GLU A 156 12.47 3.20 -18.05
C GLU A 156 11.16 2.43 -17.85
N VAL A 157 11.25 1.11 -17.73
CA VAL A 157 10.15 0.23 -17.33
C VAL A 157 10.50 -0.44 -16.02
N GLN A 158 9.57 -0.44 -15.06
CA GLN A 158 9.72 -1.18 -13.81
C GLN A 158 9.03 -2.53 -13.92
N ILE A 159 9.82 -3.59 -13.77
CA ILE A 159 9.38 -4.98 -13.77
C ILE A 159 9.43 -5.50 -12.34
N SER A 160 8.46 -6.30 -11.92
CA SER A 160 8.58 -7.05 -10.67
C SER A 160 8.19 -8.52 -10.79
N TYR A 161 8.73 -9.34 -9.90
CA TYR A 161 8.38 -10.74 -9.77
C TYR A 161 8.64 -11.24 -8.34
N PHE A 162 8.06 -12.38 -7.99
CA PHE A 162 8.13 -12.95 -6.64
C PHE A 162 8.98 -14.22 -6.63
N CYS A 163 9.86 -14.37 -5.64
CA CYS A 163 10.79 -15.49 -5.57
C CYS A 163 11.13 -15.89 -4.12
N ASN A 164 11.54 -17.13 -3.92
CA ASN A 164 12.13 -17.60 -2.66
C ASN A 164 13.64 -17.36 -2.63
N GLU A 165 14.31 -17.65 -3.74
CA GLU A 165 15.75 -17.45 -3.93
C GLU A 165 15.99 -16.66 -5.22
N TYR A 166 17.15 -16.01 -5.32
CA TYR A 166 17.50 -15.20 -6.47
C TYR A 166 18.01 -16.07 -7.61
N SER A 167 17.26 -16.11 -8.72
CA SER A 167 17.76 -16.62 -10.00
C SER A 167 18.28 -15.47 -10.86
N LEU A 168 19.21 -15.77 -11.77
CA LEU A 168 19.66 -14.81 -12.78
C LEU A 168 18.48 -14.40 -13.67
N GLU A 169 18.17 -13.11 -13.72
CA GLU A 169 17.13 -12.59 -14.61
C GLU A 169 17.66 -12.44 -16.03
N GLU A 170 16.95 -13.03 -17.00
CA GLU A 170 17.26 -12.84 -18.42
C GLU A 170 16.26 -11.83 -18.99
N ILE A 171 16.69 -10.58 -19.10
CA ILE A 171 15.92 -9.48 -19.70
C ILE A 171 16.58 -9.11 -21.01
N ARG A 172 15.78 -8.95 -22.06
CA ARG A 172 16.27 -8.49 -23.36
C ARG A 172 15.47 -7.32 -23.89
N ILE A 173 16.17 -6.42 -24.57
CA ILE A 173 15.62 -5.39 -25.43
C ILE A 173 16.12 -5.64 -26.84
N ASN A 174 15.23 -5.79 -27.82
CA ASN A 174 15.55 -6.13 -29.21
C ASN A 174 16.48 -7.35 -29.32
N ASN A 175 16.15 -8.42 -28.58
CA ASN A 175 16.93 -9.66 -28.46
C ASN A 175 18.34 -9.54 -27.86
N LYS A 176 18.75 -8.36 -27.38
CA LYS A 176 20.02 -8.15 -26.68
C LYS A 176 19.79 -8.19 -25.18
N ASN A 177 20.61 -8.96 -24.46
CA ASN A 177 20.56 -8.99 -22.99
C ASN A 177 20.85 -7.60 -22.43
N VAL A 178 20.06 -7.17 -21.44
CA VAL A 178 20.22 -5.89 -20.74
C VAL A 178 20.32 -6.13 -19.24
N VAL A 179 21.12 -5.31 -18.56
CA VAL A 179 21.23 -5.32 -17.10
C VAL A 179 20.30 -4.25 -16.54
N PRO A 180 19.48 -4.56 -15.52
CA PRO A 180 18.70 -3.55 -14.82
C PRO A 180 19.59 -2.42 -14.28
N ILE A 181 19.18 -1.17 -14.50
CA ILE A 181 19.90 0.02 -14.00
C ILE A 181 19.72 0.21 -12.49
N HIS A 182 18.68 -0.38 -11.93
CA HIS A 182 18.43 -0.41 -10.50
C HIS A 182 17.66 -1.67 -10.12
N ILE A 183 18.00 -2.24 -8.98
CA ILE A 183 17.39 -3.45 -8.44
C ILE A 183 17.06 -3.19 -6.98
N GLN A 184 15.79 -3.38 -6.65
CA GLN A 184 15.29 -3.40 -5.27
C GLN A 184 14.79 -4.81 -4.95
N THR A 185 14.97 -5.23 -3.71
CA THR A 185 14.40 -6.48 -3.19
C THR A 185 13.58 -6.16 -1.96
N MET A 186 12.28 -6.46 -2.01
CA MET A 186 11.35 -6.29 -0.90
C MET A 186 11.14 -7.62 -0.20
N LYS A 187 11.05 -7.59 1.12
CA LYS A 187 10.81 -8.76 1.95
C LYS A 187 9.33 -8.88 2.26
N HIS A 188 8.80 -10.09 2.12
CA HIS A 188 7.47 -10.46 2.56
C HIS A 188 7.56 -11.46 3.70
N ASP A 189 7.19 -11.03 4.89
CA ASP A 189 7.32 -11.78 6.14
C ASP A 189 5.98 -12.41 6.54
N PHE A 190 6.01 -13.73 6.71
CA PHE A 190 4.97 -14.49 7.37
C PHE A 190 5.57 -15.25 8.56
N LEU A 191 5.42 -14.68 9.76
CA LEU A 191 5.86 -15.32 11.02
C LEU A 191 7.36 -15.68 11.05
N GLY A 192 8.20 -14.78 10.53
CA GLY A 192 9.65 -14.95 10.45
C GLY A 192 10.13 -15.74 9.23
N ARG A 193 9.23 -16.35 8.45
CA ARG A 193 9.55 -16.92 7.14
C ARG A 193 9.40 -15.88 6.06
N ILE A 194 10.41 -15.75 5.19
CA ILE A 194 10.51 -14.66 4.24
C ILE A 194 10.50 -15.20 2.82
N PHE A 195 9.74 -14.55 1.95
CA PHE A 195 9.94 -14.61 0.50
C PHE A 195 10.11 -13.18 -0.04
N TYR A 196 10.50 -13.05 -1.30
CA TYR A 196 10.95 -11.78 -1.85
C TYR A 196 10.09 -11.34 -3.05
N GLU A 197 9.95 -10.02 -3.22
CA GLU A 197 9.58 -9.38 -4.49
C GLU A 197 10.80 -8.61 -5.00
N ARG A 198 11.21 -8.87 -6.24
CA ARG A 198 12.29 -8.12 -6.89
C ARG A 198 11.69 -7.09 -7.82
N LEU A 199 12.20 -5.86 -7.77
CA LEU A 199 11.80 -4.77 -8.64
C LEU A 199 13.03 -4.31 -9.44
N LEU A 200 12.88 -4.31 -10.76
CA LEU A 200 13.95 -4.09 -11.71
C LEU A 200 13.56 -2.91 -12.59
N TRP A 201 14.41 -1.89 -12.62
CA TRP A 201 14.29 -0.81 -13.58
C TRP A 201 15.13 -1.14 -14.81
N VAL A 202 14.48 -1.21 -15.97
CA VAL A 202 15.09 -1.53 -17.26
C VAL A 202 14.99 -0.31 -18.15
N LYS A 203 16.13 0.12 -18.70
CA LYS A 203 16.19 1.26 -19.62
C LYS A 203 15.90 0.79 -21.05
N TYR A 204 15.22 1.62 -21.82
CA TYR A 204 14.99 1.44 -23.25
C TYR A 204 15.36 2.73 -24.01
N ASP A 205 15.49 2.64 -25.34
CA ASP A 205 15.90 3.76 -26.17
C ASP A 205 14.71 4.33 -26.96
N ASP A 206 13.86 3.47 -27.51
CA ASP A 206 12.72 3.84 -28.37
C ASP A 206 11.43 3.08 -28.00
N LEU A 207 10.27 3.66 -28.30
CA LEU A 207 8.98 2.99 -28.08
C LEU A 207 8.77 1.77 -28.99
N LYS A 208 9.51 1.67 -30.10
CA LYS A 208 9.49 0.51 -31.00
C LYS A 208 10.28 -0.68 -30.44
N ASP A 209 11.08 -0.45 -29.40
CA ASP A 209 11.86 -1.52 -28.76
C ASP A 209 10.95 -2.65 -28.27
N ILE A 210 11.45 -3.88 -28.39
CA ILE A 210 10.75 -5.09 -27.96
C ILE A 210 11.43 -5.63 -26.70
N MET A 211 10.66 -5.71 -25.62
CA MET A 211 11.09 -6.26 -24.35
C MET A 211 10.65 -7.71 -24.20
N SER A 212 11.58 -8.56 -23.76
CA SER A 212 11.30 -9.95 -23.36
C SER A 212 11.87 -10.20 -21.97
N VAL A 213 11.17 -10.99 -21.15
CA VAL A 213 11.60 -11.34 -19.79
C VAL A 213 11.51 -12.84 -19.61
N LYS A 214 12.60 -13.45 -19.14
CA LYS A 214 12.64 -14.87 -18.80
C LYS A 214 13.17 -15.05 -17.38
N LEU A 215 12.27 -15.47 -16.51
CA LEU A 215 12.51 -15.77 -15.09
C LEU A 215 12.48 -17.28 -14.82
N HIS A 216 11.74 -18.01 -15.66
CA HIS A 216 11.60 -19.45 -15.64
C HIS A 216 11.35 -19.98 -17.06
N GLU A 217 11.31 -21.30 -17.23
CA GLU A 217 10.93 -21.98 -18.48
C GLU A 217 9.67 -21.36 -19.13
N ASN A 218 8.61 -21.18 -18.35
CA ASN A 218 7.44 -20.41 -18.78
C ASN A 218 7.37 -19.10 -17.99
N THR A 219 7.52 -17.97 -18.67
CA THR A 219 7.37 -16.64 -18.08
C THR A 219 6.33 -15.87 -18.87
N GLU A 220 5.32 -15.33 -18.20
CA GLU A 220 4.38 -14.37 -18.78
C GLU A 220 4.70 -12.95 -18.33
N ILE A 221 4.52 -11.97 -19.21
CA ILE A 221 4.56 -10.55 -18.85
C ILE A 221 3.13 -10.08 -18.59
N SER A 222 2.87 -9.50 -17.42
CA SER A 222 1.56 -8.96 -17.04
C SER A 222 1.59 -7.45 -16.92
N ILE A 223 0.70 -6.77 -17.64
CA ILE A 223 0.58 -5.30 -17.67
C ILE A 223 -0.87 -4.93 -17.40
N ILE A 224 -1.15 -4.40 -16.21
CA ILE A 224 -2.50 -3.98 -15.77
C ILE A 224 -3.57 -5.05 -16.09
N GLY A 225 -3.27 -6.31 -15.78
CA GLY A 225 -4.18 -7.46 -15.97
C GLY A 225 -4.22 -8.05 -17.39
N LYS A 226 -3.57 -7.43 -18.38
CA LYS A 226 -3.31 -8.07 -19.68
C LYS A 226 -2.07 -8.95 -19.57
N SER A 227 -2.15 -10.20 -20.05
CA SER A 227 -1.02 -11.14 -20.07
C SER A 227 -0.45 -11.32 -21.48
N PHE A 228 0.87 -11.38 -21.58
CA PHE A 228 1.66 -11.60 -22.78
C PHE A 228 2.58 -12.80 -22.56
N LYS A 229 2.58 -13.74 -23.50
CA LYS A 229 3.32 -15.01 -23.32
C LYS A 229 4.84 -14.91 -23.49
N LYS A 230 5.35 -13.86 -24.16
CA LYS A 230 6.77 -13.68 -24.44
C LYS A 230 7.13 -12.20 -24.51
N ASP A 231 7.00 -11.64 -25.71
CA ASP A 231 7.56 -10.33 -26.04
C ASP A 231 6.47 -9.28 -26.04
N VAL A 232 6.84 -8.06 -25.64
CA VAL A 232 5.96 -6.89 -25.68
C VAL A 232 6.74 -5.68 -26.14
N SER A 233 6.16 -4.87 -27.02
CA SER A 233 6.79 -3.60 -27.41
C SER A 233 6.67 -2.57 -26.29
N ILE A 234 7.67 -1.70 -26.13
CA ILE A 234 7.61 -0.59 -25.18
C ILE A 234 6.42 0.33 -25.51
N GLY A 235 6.08 0.49 -26.78
CA GLY A 235 4.91 1.22 -27.25
C GLY A 235 3.60 0.63 -26.76
N GLU A 236 3.45 -0.70 -26.72
CA GLU A 236 2.26 -1.35 -26.15
C GLU A 236 2.21 -1.16 -24.63
N ILE A 237 3.35 -1.28 -23.93
CA ILE A 237 3.43 -0.95 -22.49
C ILE A 237 2.91 0.47 -22.26
N ASN A 238 3.50 1.45 -22.96
CA ASN A 238 3.13 2.85 -22.89
C ASN A 238 1.63 3.05 -23.16
N ASN A 239 1.11 2.49 -24.25
CA ASN A 239 -0.30 2.60 -24.61
C ASN A 239 -1.24 2.00 -23.54
N ILE A 240 -0.86 0.91 -22.87
CA ILE A 240 -1.67 0.32 -21.80
C ILE A 240 -1.76 1.27 -20.60
N PHE A 241 -0.64 1.90 -20.20
CA PHE A 241 -0.65 2.90 -19.13
C PHE A 241 -1.44 4.15 -19.54
N LEU A 242 -1.18 4.69 -20.74
CA LEU A 242 -1.88 5.87 -21.27
C LEU A 242 -3.39 5.65 -21.36
N ASN A 243 -3.84 4.50 -21.90
CA ASN A 243 -5.27 4.20 -22.05
C ASN A 243 -6.00 4.00 -20.71
N LYS A 244 -5.27 3.68 -19.64
CA LYS A 244 -5.82 3.59 -18.29
C LYS A 244 -5.83 4.93 -17.58
N SER A 245 -4.95 5.86 -17.97
CA SER A 245 -4.95 7.20 -17.46
C SER A 245 -6.27 7.91 -17.80
N PRO A 246 -6.95 8.54 -16.83
CA PRO A 246 -8.09 9.39 -17.12
C PRO A 246 -7.66 10.71 -17.78
N THR A 247 -6.37 11.05 -17.77
CA THR A 247 -5.84 12.34 -18.25
C THR A 247 -5.08 12.15 -19.57
N ARG A 248 -5.29 13.06 -20.54
CA ARG A 248 -4.79 12.91 -21.92
C ARG A 248 -3.82 13.99 -22.41
N ASP A 249 -3.86 15.18 -21.81
CA ASP A 249 -3.13 16.37 -22.29
C ASP A 249 -2.15 16.89 -21.23
N GLU A 250 -1.23 16.05 -20.76
CA GLU A 250 -0.23 16.49 -19.78
C GLU A 250 0.75 17.51 -20.38
N ASP A 251 1.07 18.54 -19.59
CA ASP A 251 2.12 19.52 -19.87
C ASP A 251 3.20 19.39 -18.80
N VAL A 252 4.41 19.07 -19.24
CA VAL A 252 5.59 18.85 -18.40
C VAL A 252 5.93 20.04 -17.50
N ASN A 253 5.53 21.25 -17.88
CA ASN A 253 5.78 22.46 -17.11
C ASN A 253 4.66 22.82 -16.11
N THR A 254 3.53 22.12 -16.14
CA THR A 254 2.39 22.40 -15.25
C THR A 254 2.48 21.58 -13.97
N TRP A 255 2.60 22.26 -12.83
CA TRP A 255 2.72 21.65 -11.50
C TRP A 255 1.53 22.05 -10.62
N LEU A 256 0.96 21.10 -9.89
CA LEU A 256 -0.18 21.34 -9.00
C LEU A 256 0.18 20.98 -7.56
N PHE A 257 0.06 21.97 -6.68
CA PHE A 257 0.37 21.88 -5.26
C PHE A 257 -0.90 21.81 -4.43
N MET A 258 -0.88 21.06 -3.33
CA MET A 258 -1.96 21.03 -2.35
C MET A 258 -1.43 20.61 -0.97
N ASP A 259 -1.83 21.29 0.10
CA ASP A 259 -1.70 20.69 1.43
C ASP A 259 -2.88 19.74 1.65
N SER A 260 -4.07 20.31 1.84
CA SER A 260 -5.36 19.61 1.80
C SER A 260 -6.33 20.39 0.93
N ASP A 261 -7.49 19.81 0.62
CA ASP A 261 -8.52 20.54 -0.13
C ASP A 261 -9.15 21.71 0.67
N THR A 262 -9.02 21.73 2.00
CA THR A 262 -9.72 22.72 2.87
C THR A 262 -8.79 23.68 3.62
N ARG A 263 -7.50 23.36 3.73
CA ARG A 263 -6.50 24.14 4.48
C ARG A 263 -5.16 24.18 3.78
N ALA A 264 -4.47 25.29 3.96
CA ALA A 264 -3.11 25.51 3.52
C ALA A 264 -2.31 26.09 4.69
N ASP A 265 -1.35 25.32 5.17
CA ASP A 265 -0.51 25.60 6.34
C ASP A 265 0.63 24.58 6.51
N ASP A 266 1.00 23.85 5.45
CA ASP A 266 2.02 22.80 5.50
C ASP A 266 3.00 22.89 4.30
N ASN A 267 3.78 21.83 4.09
CA ASN A 267 4.93 21.80 3.19
C ASN A 267 4.65 22.24 1.75
N ALA A 268 3.46 21.99 1.19
CA ALA A 268 3.13 22.38 -0.16
C ALA A 268 3.01 23.90 -0.28
N GLU A 269 2.44 24.58 0.72
CA GLU A 269 2.35 26.04 0.75
C GLU A 269 3.74 26.68 0.72
N HIS A 270 4.66 26.16 1.55
CA HIS A 270 6.04 26.66 1.62
C HIS A 270 6.82 26.38 0.33
N LEU A 271 6.74 25.17 -0.20
CA LEU A 271 7.43 24.82 -1.45
C LEU A 271 6.87 25.60 -2.65
N TYR A 272 5.55 25.83 -2.70
CA TYR A 272 4.93 26.65 -3.73
C TYR A 272 5.50 28.07 -3.74
N ARG A 273 5.68 28.70 -2.57
CA ARG A 273 6.29 30.05 -2.50
C ARG A 273 7.69 30.07 -3.11
N TYR A 274 8.51 29.07 -2.78
CA TYR A 274 9.85 28.96 -3.36
C TYR A 274 9.77 28.82 -4.88
N VAL A 275 8.98 27.87 -5.39
CA VAL A 275 8.85 27.59 -6.82
C VAL A 275 8.33 28.80 -7.60
N LYS A 276 7.27 29.44 -7.10
CA LYS A 276 6.72 30.67 -7.69
C LYS A 276 7.77 31.77 -7.84
N ASN A 277 8.62 31.95 -6.82
CA ASN A 277 9.57 33.06 -6.78
C ASN A 277 10.90 32.75 -7.50
N GLN A 278 11.33 31.49 -7.49
CA GLN A 278 12.66 31.08 -7.97
C GLN A 278 12.63 30.32 -9.29
N GLN A 279 11.47 29.79 -9.69
CA GLN A 279 11.30 28.97 -10.90
C GLN A 279 10.08 29.45 -11.73
N PRO A 280 10.05 30.71 -12.18
CA PRO A 280 8.89 31.32 -12.85
C PRO A 280 8.53 30.67 -14.20
N GLN A 281 9.43 29.88 -14.79
CA GLN A 281 9.15 29.09 -15.99
C GLN A 281 8.20 27.90 -15.73
N ILE A 282 8.03 27.51 -14.46
CA ILE A 282 7.10 26.45 -14.05
C ILE A 282 5.71 27.06 -13.90
N ASN A 283 4.75 26.50 -14.62
CA ASN A 283 3.35 26.89 -14.52
C ASN A 283 2.73 26.27 -13.25
N ALA A 284 3.00 26.89 -12.10
CA ALA A 284 2.61 26.39 -10.80
C ALA A 284 1.22 26.89 -10.37
N PHE A 285 0.37 25.95 -9.95
CA PHE A 285 -0.96 26.20 -9.38
C PHE A 285 -1.06 25.65 -7.97
N PHE A 286 -1.90 26.27 -7.14
CA PHE A 286 -2.17 25.81 -5.78
C PHE A 286 -3.67 25.52 -5.61
N ALA A 287 -4.01 24.25 -5.36
CA ALA A 287 -5.39 23.81 -5.20
C ALA A 287 -5.87 24.04 -3.76
N LEU A 288 -7.02 24.69 -3.62
CA LEU A 288 -7.67 24.94 -2.34
C LEU A 288 -9.16 25.19 -2.58
N ARG A 289 -10.06 24.79 -1.69
CA ARG A 289 -11.47 25.20 -1.81
C ARG A 289 -11.63 26.68 -1.55
N LYS A 290 -12.46 27.35 -2.33
CA LYS A 290 -12.70 28.80 -2.21
C LYS A 290 -13.27 29.24 -0.86
N ASN A 291 -13.93 28.35 -0.13
CA ASN A 291 -14.45 28.61 1.22
C ASN A 291 -13.42 28.40 2.34
N SER A 292 -12.17 28.04 2.02
CA SER A 292 -11.11 27.92 3.01
C SER A 292 -10.80 29.27 3.65
N LYS A 293 -10.51 29.26 4.96
CA LYS A 293 -10.04 30.43 5.70
C LYS A 293 -8.71 30.99 5.14
N ASP A 294 -7.93 30.15 4.45
CA ASP A 294 -6.60 30.48 3.95
C ASP A 294 -6.64 31.13 2.55
N TRP A 295 -7.80 31.07 1.87
CA TRP A 295 -7.95 31.49 0.49
C TRP A 295 -7.57 32.96 0.26
N GLU A 296 -8.17 33.90 1.01
CA GLU A 296 -7.91 35.33 0.81
C GLU A 296 -6.48 35.73 1.19
N ARG A 297 -5.91 35.11 2.23
CA ARG A 297 -4.50 35.28 2.60
C ARG A 297 -3.59 34.91 1.44
N LEU A 298 -3.71 33.68 0.92
CA LEU A 298 -2.87 33.20 -0.17
C LEU A 298 -3.09 33.96 -1.47
N ARG A 299 -4.33 34.36 -1.77
CA ARG A 299 -4.64 35.21 -2.91
C ARG A 299 -3.91 36.55 -2.82
N SER A 300 -3.88 37.17 -1.63
CA SER A 300 -3.17 38.43 -1.39
C SER A 300 -1.65 38.29 -1.52
N GLU A 301 -1.09 37.12 -1.19
CA GLU A 301 0.31 36.75 -1.42
C GLU A 301 0.59 36.45 -2.92
N GLY A 302 -0.42 36.54 -3.78
CA GLY A 302 -0.35 36.32 -5.22
C GLY A 302 -0.23 34.85 -5.61
N PHE A 303 -0.71 33.91 -4.80
CA PHE A 303 -0.78 32.50 -5.22
C PHE A 303 -1.70 32.38 -6.43
N ASN A 304 -1.31 31.54 -7.39
CA ASN A 304 -2.16 31.13 -8.50
C ASN A 304 -3.14 30.05 -8.00
N LEU A 305 -4.12 30.50 -7.21
CA LEU A 305 -5.11 29.64 -6.58
C LEU A 305 -6.09 29.08 -7.61
N VAL A 306 -6.44 27.82 -7.41
CA VAL A 306 -7.46 27.11 -8.18
C VAL A 306 -8.47 26.54 -7.21
N ASP A 307 -9.73 26.91 -7.39
CA ASP A 307 -10.80 26.40 -6.55
C ASP A 307 -11.00 24.93 -6.83
N PHE A 308 -10.81 24.09 -5.80
CA PHE A 308 -10.85 22.63 -5.89
C PHE A 308 -12.18 22.10 -6.46
N GLU A 309 -13.28 22.86 -6.36
CA GLU A 309 -14.59 22.48 -6.90
C GLU A 309 -14.90 23.07 -8.28
N SER A 310 -13.97 23.82 -8.87
CA SER A 310 -14.20 24.48 -10.16
C SER A 310 -13.80 23.61 -11.35
N ASP A 311 -14.46 23.77 -12.49
CA ASP A 311 -14.06 23.14 -13.76
C ASP A 311 -12.61 23.50 -14.17
N LYS A 312 -12.11 24.65 -13.70
CA LYS A 312 -10.71 25.06 -13.89
C LYS A 312 -9.75 24.10 -13.19
N PHE A 313 -10.13 23.54 -12.03
CA PHE A 313 -9.36 22.51 -11.35
C PHE A 313 -9.23 21.27 -12.23
N ASP A 314 -10.30 20.80 -12.86
CA ASP A 314 -10.27 19.61 -13.72
C ASP A 314 -9.27 19.78 -14.86
N ILE A 315 -9.33 20.92 -15.55
CA ILE A 315 -8.42 21.25 -16.66
C ILE A 315 -6.96 21.26 -16.19
N ILE A 316 -6.68 21.86 -15.03
CA ILE A 316 -5.32 21.97 -14.50
C ILE A 316 -4.83 20.63 -13.98
N TYR A 317 -5.69 19.88 -13.29
CA TYR A 317 -5.39 18.54 -12.80
C TYR A 317 -5.03 17.64 -13.97
N ASP A 318 -5.81 17.66 -15.05
CA ASP A 318 -5.56 16.86 -16.26
C ASP A 318 -4.25 17.25 -16.95
N ARG A 319 -3.91 18.54 -16.99
CA ARG A 319 -2.65 19.04 -17.55
C ARG A 319 -1.43 18.84 -16.67
N ALA A 320 -1.58 18.78 -15.35
CA ALA A 320 -0.43 18.74 -14.45
C ALA A 320 0.39 17.46 -14.63
N ALA A 321 1.66 17.58 -15.01
CA ALA A 321 2.59 16.46 -15.06
C ALA A 321 3.12 16.08 -13.67
N VAL A 322 3.12 17.04 -12.73
CA VAL A 322 3.59 16.84 -11.35
C VAL A 322 2.53 17.29 -10.35
N LEU A 323 2.17 16.39 -9.45
CA LEU A 323 1.32 16.63 -8.30
C LEU A 323 2.19 16.61 -7.04
N LEU A 324 2.21 17.70 -6.27
CA LEU A 324 2.97 17.82 -5.03
C LEU A 324 2.01 18.03 -3.87
N SER A 325 2.08 17.18 -2.84
CA SER A 325 1.14 17.27 -1.74
C SER A 325 1.71 16.91 -0.38
N SER A 326 1.34 17.66 0.65
CA SER A 326 1.68 17.36 2.06
C SER A 326 0.88 16.19 2.61
N HIS A 327 -0.28 15.91 2.02
CA HIS A 327 -1.15 14.79 2.35
C HIS A 327 -1.32 13.83 1.16
N ILE A 328 -1.69 12.58 1.44
CA ILE A 328 -1.94 11.55 0.41
C ILE A 328 -3.45 11.28 0.24
N ASP A 329 -4.24 12.34 0.36
CA ASP A 329 -5.70 12.24 0.33
C ASP A 329 -6.21 11.74 -1.02
N ARG A 330 -7.14 10.78 -0.97
CA ARG A 330 -7.70 10.15 -2.17
C ARG A 330 -8.44 11.12 -3.08
N CYS A 331 -8.99 12.21 -2.52
CA CYS A 331 -9.59 13.26 -3.32
C CYS A 331 -8.56 13.93 -4.25
N PHE A 332 -7.26 13.78 -4.01
CA PHE A 332 -6.22 14.32 -4.88
C PHE A 332 -5.44 13.23 -5.61
N THR A 333 -5.03 12.15 -4.93
CA THR A 333 -4.25 11.06 -5.54
C THR A 333 -5.09 10.08 -6.36
N SER A 334 -6.41 10.12 -6.21
CA SER A 334 -7.36 9.26 -6.94
C SER A 334 -8.58 10.05 -7.41
N TYR A 335 -8.38 11.34 -7.76
CA TYR A 335 -9.44 12.27 -8.14
C TYR A 335 -10.37 11.69 -9.23
N ASN A 336 -9.79 11.34 -10.38
CA ASN A 336 -10.45 10.66 -11.49
C ASN A 336 -10.36 9.12 -11.42
N GLY A 337 -10.25 8.55 -10.21
CA GLY A 337 -10.21 7.11 -9.96
C GLY A 337 -8.82 6.51 -9.73
N LYS A 338 -8.72 5.18 -9.76
CA LYS A 338 -7.50 4.43 -9.36
C LYS A 338 -6.26 4.77 -10.21
N TYR A 339 -6.46 5.19 -11.45
CA TYR A 339 -5.38 5.41 -12.42
C TYR A 339 -5.06 6.90 -12.64
N SER A 340 -5.53 7.81 -11.78
CA SER A 340 -5.25 9.26 -11.91
C SER A 340 -3.77 9.61 -11.99
N LEU A 341 -2.91 8.79 -11.40
CA LEU A 341 -1.46 9.00 -11.40
C LEU A 341 -0.73 8.28 -12.54
N ALA A 342 -1.42 7.61 -13.47
CA ALA A 342 -0.77 6.79 -14.50
C ALA A 342 0.20 7.61 -15.36
N ASN A 343 -0.18 8.84 -15.71
CA ASN A 343 0.64 9.79 -16.48
C ASN A 343 1.03 11.02 -15.64
N LYS A 344 1.21 10.87 -14.32
CA LYS A 344 1.55 12.02 -13.46
C LYS A 344 2.52 11.61 -12.38
N LYS A 345 3.58 12.39 -12.17
CA LYS A 345 4.47 12.21 -11.03
C LYS A 345 3.79 12.69 -9.76
N PHE A 346 3.74 11.85 -8.75
CA PHE A 346 3.25 12.25 -7.43
C PHE A 346 4.39 12.34 -6.41
N ILE A 347 4.59 13.53 -5.86
CA ILE A 347 5.59 13.80 -4.82
C ILE A 347 4.87 14.04 -3.50
N PHE A 348 5.12 13.14 -2.54
CA PHE A 348 4.59 13.24 -1.19
C PHE A 348 5.55 14.03 -0.30
N LEU A 349 5.17 15.27 0.01
CA LEU A 349 5.96 16.21 0.80
C LEU A 349 5.96 15.89 2.30
N GLN A 350 5.08 14.97 2.72
CA GLN A 350 4.79 14.64 4.11
C GLN A 350 4.26 15.84 4.92
N HIS A 351 3.85 15.59 6.17
CA HIS A 351 3.39 16.61 7.13
C HIS A 351 4.00 16.38 8.53
N GLY A 352 5.06 15.58 8.62
CA GLY A 352 5.78 15.29 9.86
C GLY A 352 6.82 14.19 9.66
N VAL A 353 7.85 14.20 10.51
CA VAL A 353 8.91 13.18 10.50
C VAL A 353 8.28 11.82 10.81
N THR A 354 8.45 10.87 9.90
CA THR A 354 7.97 9.50 10.10
C THR A 354 8.86 8.79 11.13
N LYS A 355 8.29 8.55 12.31
CA LYS A 355 8.95 7.82 13.40
C LYS A 355 8.44 6.39 13.58
N ASP A 356 7.15 6.17 13.29
CA ASP A 356 6.49 4.89 13.45
C ASP A 356 6.46 4.13 12.12
N ASN A 357 6.39 2.80 12.18
CA ASN A 357 6.25 1.99 10.97
C ASN A 357 4.83 2.13 10.40
N ILE A 358 4.71 2.83 9.27
CA ILE A 358 3.47 3.03 8.51
C ILE A 358 3.52 2.37 7.13
N SER A 359 4.43 1.42 6.92
CA SER A 359 4.63 0.72 5.63
C SER A 359 3.36 0.07 5.10
N GLN A 360 2.57 -0.57 5.97
CA GLN A 360 1.28 -1.17 5.59
C GLN A 360 0.35 -0.15 4.94
N TRP A 361 0.36 1.11 5.40
CA TRP A 361 -0.46 2.16 4.82
C TRP A 361 0.16 2.70 3.52
N LEU A 362 1.43 3.10 3.54
CA LEU A 362 2.07 3.73 2.37
C LEU A 362 2.21 2.78 1.18
N ASN A 363 2.59 1.53 1.40
CA ASN A 363 2.74 0.52 0.34
C ASN A 363 1.42 0.21 -0.38
N ASN A 364 0.26 0.50 0.25
CA ASN A 364 -1.07 0.16 -0.24
C ASN A 364 -1.94 1.38 -0.59
N THR A 365 -1.42 2.60 -0.53
CA THR A 365 -2.22 3.81 -0.77
C THR A 365 -2.26 4.21 -2.24
N CYS A 366 -1.13 4.63 -2.80
CA CYS A 366 -1.00 4.98 -4.22
C CYS A 366 0.48 4.90 -4.65
N ARG A 367 0.75 5.13 -5.94
CA ARG A 367 2.11 5.34 -6.43
C ARG A 367 2.66 6.64 -5.84
N ILE A 368 3.89 6.60 -5.33
CA ILE A 368 4.64 7.76 -4.86
C ILE A 368 5.97 7.75 -5.62
N ASP A 369 6.20 8.77 -6.45
CA ASP A 369 7.41 8.91 -7.26
C ASP A 369 8.53 9.64 -6.49
N GLY A 370 8.18 10.36 -5.42
CA GLY A 370 9.12 10.98 -4.49
C GLY A 370 8.53 11.17 -3.10
N ILE A 371 9.30 10.91 -2.05
CA ILE A 371 8.94 11.14 -0.65
C ILE A 371 10.07 11.88 0.07
N LEU A 372 9.74 12.99 0.72
CA LEU A 372 10.73 13.81 1.44
C LEU A 372 11.00 13.21 2.81
N THR A 373 12.23 13.31 3.31
CA THR A 373 12.66 12.87 4.63
C THR A 373 13.55 13.92 5.27
N SER A 374 13.54 14.00 6.60
CA SER A 374 14.22 15.05 7.36
C SER A 374 15.45 14.57 8.11
N THR A 375 15.58 13.27 8.37
CA THR A 375 16.70 12.72 9.12
C THR A 375 17.28 11.50 8.43
N TYR A 376 18.57 11.20 8.67
CA TYR A 376 19.20 9.98 8.17
C TYR A 376 18.46 8.71 8.63
N LYS A 377 17.99 8.67 9.89
CA LYS A 377 17.24 7.52 10.42
C LYS A 377 15.93 7.31 9.68
N GLU A 378 15.20 8.39 9.41
CA GLU A 378 13.98 8.35 8.60
C GLU A 378 14.29 7.91 7.16
N TYR A 379 15.28 8.52 6.51
CA TYR A 379 15.72 8.18 5.17
C TYR A 379 16.06 6.69 5.03
N PHE A 380 16.89 6.16 5.91
CA PHE A 380 17.28 4.74 5.88
C PHE A 380 16.12 3.82 6.24
N SER A 381 15.16 4.26 7.07
CA SER A 381 13.96 3.47 7.34
C SER A 381 13.15 3.22 6.06
N PHE A 382 13.13 4.18 5.12
CA PHE A 382 12.44 4.06 3.85
C PHE A 382 13.28 3.41 2.74
N SER A 383 14.58 3.69 2.67
CA SER A 383 15.41 3.36 1.50
C SER A 383 16.33 2.14 1.65
N ASN A 384 16.53 1.64 2.87
CA ASN A 384 17.40 0.49 3.09
C ASN A 384 16.89 -0.77 2.37
N LYS A 385 17.82 -1.65 1.98
CA LYS A 385 17.49 -2.94 1.32
C LYS A 385 16.56 -3.82 2.16
N ASP A 386 16.67 -3.73 3.48
CA ASP A 386 15.82 -4.48 4.42
C ASP A 386 14.59 -3.69 4.87
N SER A 387 14.26 -2.59 4.21
CA SER A 387 13.10 -1.77 4.53
C SER A 387 11.80 -2.56 4.32
N LEU A 388 10.82 -2.29 5.18
CA LEU A 388 9.45 -2.76 5.02
C LEU A 388 8.65 -1.89 4.03
N TYR A 389 9.20 -0.76 3.62
CA TYR A 389 8.59 0.14 2.65
C TYR A 389 8.98 -0.24 1.22
N ASN A 390 8.06 -0.02 0.29
CA ASN A 390 8.27 -0.25 -1.14
C ASN A 390 8.98 0.95 -1.81
N PHE A 391 10.03 1.45 -1.15
CA PHE A 391 10.78 2.65 -1.52
C PHE A 391 12.28 2.37 -1.59
N ASP A 392 12.99 3.15 -2.39
CA ASP A 392 14.42 3.00 -2.62
C ASP A 392 15.07 4.38 -2.73
N THR A 393 16.39 4.41 -2.91
CA THR A 393 17.15 5.65 -3.01
C THR A 393 16.78 6.51 -4.23
N ARG A 394 15.99 6.00 -5.19
CA ARG A 394 15.49 6.77 -6.36
C ARG A 394 14.26 7.61 -6.00
N ASN A 395 13.49 7.22 -4.98
CA ASN A 395 12.26 7.89 -4.60
C ASN A 395 12.28 8.49 -3.19
N VAL A 396 13.26 8.16 -2.34
CA VAL A 396 13.43 8.79 -1.03
C VAL A 396 14.40 9.96 -1.12
N LEU A 397 13.97 11.15 -0.67
CA LEU A 397 14.73 12.40 -0.75
C LEU A 397 15.11 12.88 0.66
N LEU A 398 16.40 12.94 0.98
CA LEU A 398 16.87 13.51 2.26
C LEU A 398 17.11 15.01 2.11
N THR A 399 16.06 15.80 2.27
CA THR A 399 16.08 17.25 2.02
C THR A 399 15.65 18.09 3.21
N GLY A 400 15.06 17.48 4.24
CA GLY A 400 14.22 18.24 5.17
C GLY A 400 12.82 18.47 4.59
N MET A 401 12.00 19.19 5.35
CA MET A 401 10.64 19.56 4.97
C MET A 401 10.58 21.05 4.61
N PRO A 402 9.90 21.46 3.51
CA PRO A 402 9.82 22.85 3.08
C PRO A 402 9.37 23.84 4.18
N ARG A 403 8.48 23.43 5.09
CA ARG A 403 8.04 24.29 6.20
C ARG A 403 9.15 24.62 7.20
N TYR A 404 10.23 23.83 7.23
CA TYR A 404 11.36 24.08 8.12
C TYR A 404 12.21 25.28 7.65
N ASP A 405 12.14 25.66 6.37
CA ASP A 405 12.87 26.82 5.85
C ASP A 405 12.43 28.13 6.51
N ASN A 406 11.20 28.19 7.01
CA ASN A 406 10.64 29.36 7.70
C ASN A 406 10.70 29.26 9.23
N LEU A 407 11.35 28.23 9.79
CA LEU A 407 11.57 28.16 11.23
C LEU A 407 12.58 29.23 11.64
N SER A 408 12.08 30.30 12.25
CA SER A 408 12.93 31.32 12.86
C SER A 408 13.52 30.79 14.16
N LEU A 409 14.83 30.97 14.37
CA LEU A 409 15.42 30.79 15.68
C LEU A 409 14.84 31.85 16.63
N PRO A 410 14.56 31.51 17.90
CA PRO A 410 14.08 32.49 18.87
C PRO A 410 15.05 33.67 18.93
N SER A 411 14.55 34.90 18.77
CA SER A 411 15.38 36.08 19.07
C SER A 411 15.63 36.12 20.58
N GLU A 412 16.84 36.50 21.00
CA GLU A 412 17.19 36.66 22.43
C GLU A 412 16.23 37.62 23.17
N SER A 413 15.51 38.46 22.43
CA SER A 413 14.52 39.42 22.94
C SER A 413 13.13 38.84 23.28
N LEU A 414 12.84 37.57 22.97
CA LEU A 414 11.57 36.92 23.33
C LEU A 414 11.64 36.35 24.75
N ASN A 415 11.67 37.25 25.73
CA ASN A 415 11.63 36.95 27.17
C ASN A 415 10.21 36.54 27.65
N LYS A 416 9.58 35.58 26.95
CA LYS A 416 8.29 35.01 27.34
C LYS A 416 8.39 33.49 27.41
N SER A 417 8.31 32.95 28.63
CA SER A 417 8.15 31.52 28.86
C SER A 417 6.76 31.08 28.39
N ALA A 418 6.67 30.53 27.19
CA ALA A 418 5.43 29.96 26.65
C ALA A 418 5.47 28.43 26.74
N ILE A 419 4.38 27.82 27.22
CA ILE A 419 4.19 26.36 27.20
C ILE A 419 3.22 26.02 26.06
N LEU A 420 3.72 25.34 25.03
CA LEU A 420 2.91 24.81 23.94
C LEU A 420 2.49 23.36 24.24
N ILE A 421 1.18 23.10 24.25
CA ILE A 421 0.62 21.76 24.47
C ILE A 421 -0.05 21.30 23.17
N MET A 422 0.43 20.20 22.57
CA MET A 422 -0.04 19.66 21.29
C MET A 422 -0.39 18.17 21.41
N PRO A 423 -1.58 17.82 21.92
CA PRO A 423 -1.94 16.43 22.07
C PRO A 423 -2.25 15.76 20.72
N THR A 424 -1.85 14.51 20.58
CA THR A 424 -2.20 13.68 19.42
C THR A 424 -3.67 13.25 19.48
N TRP A 425 -4.32 13.19 18.32
CA TRP A 425 -5.69 12.69 18.20
C TRP A 425 -5.77 11.17 18.43
N ARG A 426 -7.00 10.66 18.50
CA ARG A 426 -7.33 9.25 18.68
C ARG A 426 -8.22 8.79 17.54
N LYS A 427 -7.83 7.72 16.84
CA LYS A 427 -8.48 7.30 15.59
C LYS A 427 -9.92 6.88 15.81
N GLU A 428 -10.14 6.15 16.89
CA GLU A 428 -11.42 5.68 17.41
C GLU A 428 -12.38 6.82 17.80
N LEU A 429 -11.85 8.00 18.12
CA LEU A 429 -12.65 9.17 18.46
C LEU A 429 -12.96 10.06 17.25
N ALA A 430 -12.25 9.91 16.14
CA ALA A 430 -12.48 10.67 14.93
C ALA A 430 -13.66 10.12 14.13
N GLY A 431 -14.45 11.00 13.52
CA GLY A 431 -15.48 10.57 12.58
C GLY A 431 -14.92 10.07 11.25
N LYS A 432 -15.83 9.57 10.41
CA LYS A 432 -15.49 9.00 9.10
C LYS A 432 -15.11 10.12 8.14
N THR A 433 -14.11 9.88 7.30
CA THR A 433 -13.79 10.78 6.18
C THR A 433 -14.99 10.86 5.24
N LEU A 434 -15.37 12.08 4.87
CA LEU A 434 -16.46 12.35 3.94
C LEU A 434 -16.01 12.05 2.51
N LYS A 435 -16.98 11.86 1.60
CA LYS A 435 -16.68 11.57 0.19
C LYS A 435 -16.06 12.79 -0.49
N ASN A 436 -15.02 12.59 -1.30
CA ASN A 436 -14.36 13.62 -2.14
C ASN A 436 -13.78 14.83 -1.37
N THR A 437 -13.36 14.63 -0.12
CA THR A 437 -12.67 15.66 0.68
C THR A 437 -11.75 15.02 1.72
N SER A 438 -10.78 15.77 2.23
CA SER A 438 -9.99 15.40 3.43
C SER A 438 -10.81 15.49 4.73
N THR A 439 -11.99 16.15 4.70
CA THR A 439 -12.81 16.42 5.88
C THR A 439 -13.40 15.16 6.50
N ARG A 440 -13.54 15.15 7.83
CA ARG A 440 -14.21 14.08 8.60
C ARG A 440 -15.53 14.56 9.19
N SER A 441 -16.49 13.64 9.30
CA SER A 441 -17.72 13.89 10.05
C SER A 441 -17.41 14.15 11.53
N TYR A 442 -18.26 14.91 12.21
CA TYR A 442 -18.18 15.02 13.66
C TYR A 442 -18.60 13.72 14.34
N ASN A 443 -17.81 13.22 15.30
CA ASN A 443 -18.22 12.13 16.17
C ASN A 443 -19.01 12.70 17.35
N LYS A 444 -20.31 12.38 17.45
CA LYS A 444 -21.18 12.88 18.52
C LYS A 444 -20.73 12.42 19.91
N GLU A 445 -20.13 11.22 20.00
CA GLU A 445 -19.63 10.63 21.25
C GLU A 445 -18.29 11.21 21.70
N PHE A 446 -17.65 12.08 20.90
CA PHE A 446 -16.34 12.65 21.25
C PHE A 446 -16.36 13.36 22.61
N LYS A 447 -17.42 14.11 22.90
CA LYS A 447 -17.56 14.85 24.17
C LYS A 447 -17.78 13.94 25.39
N GLU A 448 -18.20 12.71 25.16
CA GLU A 448 -18.41 11.70 26.20
C GLU A 448 -17.14 10.89 26.48
N SER A 449 -16.12 11.03 25.64
CA SER A 449 -14.85 10.31 25.79
C SER A 449 -14.05 10.79 27.00
N GLU A 450 -13.34 9.84 27.62
CA GLU A 450 -12.36 10.14 28.68
C GLU A 450 -11.26 11.09 28.16
N TYR A 451 -10.87 10.96 26.90
CA TYR A 451 -9.90 11.86 26.27
C TYR A 451 -10.36 13.32 26.35
N PHE A 452 -11.62 13.59 25.99
CA PHE A 452 -12.18 14.94 26.07
C PHE A 452 -12.27 15.43 27.52
N SER A 453 -12.79 14.61 28.43
CA SER A 453 -12.95 15.00 29.84
C SER A 453 -11.61 15.33 30.50
N LYS A 454 -10.58 14.52 30.27
CA LYS A 454 -9.23 14.74 30.83
C LYS A 454 -8.56 16.00 30.29
N TRP A 455 -8.67 16.28 29.00
CA TRP A 455 -8.16 17.54 28.46
C TRP A 455 -8.91 18.76 28.98
N GLN A 456 -10.22 18.65 29.18
CA GLN A 456 -11.00 19.72 29.81
C GLN A 456 -10.58 19.97 31.26
N GLU A 457 -10.25 18.92 32.04
CA GLU A 457 -9.71 19.07 33.40
C GLU A 457 -8.40 19.87 33.40
N VAL A 458 -7.47 19.56 32.49
CA VAL A 458 -6.19 20.29 32.36
C VAL A 458 -6.40 21.75 32.01
N ILE A 459 -7.16 22.02 30.94
CA ILE A 459 -7.39 23.38 30.41
C ILE A 459 -8.16 24.26 31.42
N LYS A 460 -9.08 23.67 32.19
CA LYS A 460 -9.87 24.39 33.19
C LYS A 460 -9.19 24.48 34.56
N SER A 461 -8.07 23.81 34.77
CA SER A 461 -7.39 23.80 36.06
C SER A 461 -6.94 25.22 36.47
N LYS A 462 -7.10 25.55 37.76
CA LYS A 462 -6.70 26.86 38.31
C LYS A 462 -5.20 27.12 38.12
N ASN A 463 -4.40 26.05 38.20
CA ASN A 463 -2.95 26.14 38.00
C ASN A 463 -2.62 26.52 36.56
N TYR A 464 -3.34 25.98 35.56
CA TYR A 464 -3.11 26.33 34.15
C TYR A 464 -3.55 27.75 33.82
N LYS A 465 -4.67 28.23 34.38
CA LYS A 465 -5.13 29.62 34.23
C LYS A 465 -4.15 30.67 34.79
N LYS A 466 -3.20 30.28 35.64
CA LYS A 466 -2.16 31.17 36.17
C LYS A 466 -1.02 31.42 35.17
N TYR A 467 -0.93 30.59 34.12
CA TYR A 467 0.11 30.66 33.07
C TYR A 467 -0.44 31.08 31.70
N MET A 468 -1.75 31.37 31.59
CA MET A 468 -2.38 32.09 30.47
C MET A 468 -2.47 33.57 30.81
#